data_AF-A0A933G6A5-F1
#
_entry.id   AF-A0A933G6A5-F1
#
_cell.length_a   1.000
_cell.length_b   1.000
_cell.length_c   1.000
_cell.angle_alpha   90.00
_cell.angle_beta   90.00
_cell.angle_gamma   90.00
#
_symmetry.space_group_name_H-M   'P 1'
#
loop_
_entity.id
_entity.type
_entity.pdbx_description
1 polymer ?
#
loop_
_entity_poly.entity_id
_entity_poly.type
_entity_poly.pdbx_seq_one_letter_code
_entity_poly.pdbx_strand_id
1 'polypeptide(L)'
;MLANGYQAGESTARSRPPLYTRRCTAILAGALLVLTNAGCPQLSPTAPLPADDGAANGQGNDLGRRTTGEPNDTFSQAITVVYDGGGNGQITGSIATTDDVDVYRLGPFTAGDRIIVDISTGNSGLDADVALFDGDGRLVYENDDRNIVLNQLDPFINHVIRHDSDMYYLAIASSPLNPTIGAYDIVLTITRGGTVPPAAGQIIALDTDGGSATIGGETETVGPFDTGDISPAYEGMTAEVLDQIVATVLENYDGLALQVLVTSRDPVPGGCTVSTVLLGGTSNSAYGLADQIDPYNQDPCDAAIVYTEMFKPFRFGRSLTAAELGTAIGNVVAHEVGHLLGLNHVSNIHDLMDTTGSAGTFLLDQEFITSMLHDSIF
;
A
#
# COMPACT_ATOMS: atom_id res chain seq x y z
N MET A 1 5.15 32.72 -68.61
CA MET A 1 5.23 31.26 -68.83
C MET A 1 6.11 30.71 -67.73
N LEU A 2 5.77 29.80 -66.81
CA LEU A 2 4.59 29.01 -66.40
C LEU A 2 4.97 28.65 -64.93
N ALA A 3 4.21 28.99 -63.88
CA ALA A 3 3.03 28.31 -63.37
C ALA A 3 3.19 26.78 -63.18
N ASN A 4 3.18 26.33 -61.91
CA ASN A 4 2.56 25.13 -61.33
C ASN A 4 3.22 24.89 -59.95
N GLY A 5 2.56 24.87 -58.79
CA GLY A 5 1.15 24.59 -58.47
C GLY A 5 1.03 23.16 -57.94
N TYR A 6 0.98 22.97 -56.63
CA TYR A 6 0.32 21.81 -56.03
C TYR A 6 -0.23 22.15 -54.64
N GLN A 7 -1.44 21.65 -54.39
CA GLN A 7 -2.42 22.10 -53.43
C GLN A 7 -2.25 21.51 -52.02
N ALA A 8 -2.89 22.23 -51.09
CA ALA A 8 -3.27 21.81 -49.76
C ALA A 8 -4.11 20.51 -49.76
N GLY A 9 -3.83 19.64 -48.80
CA GLY A 9 -4.73 18.57 -48.36
C GLY A 9 -5.24 18.88 -46.96
N GLU A 10 -6.55 19.10 -46.87
CA GLU A 10 -7.32 19.26 -45.64
C GLU A 10 -7.19 18.00 -44.77
N SER A 11 -6.63 18.14 -43.57
CA SER A 11 -6.74 17.12 -42.52
C SER A 11 -8.04 17.35 -41.75
N THR A 12 -8.98 16.43 -41.93
CA THR A 12 -10.24 16.36 -41.20
C THR A 12 -9.99 16.25 -39.69
N ALA A 13 -10.47 17.25 -38.96
CA ALA A 13 -10.51 17.25 -37.50
C ALA A 13 -11.42 16.10 -37.02
N ARG A 14 -10.84 15.04 -36.46
CA ARG A 14 -11.57 14.09 -35.62
C ARG A 14 -11.73 14.71 -34.25
N SER A 15 -12.96 15.05 -33.91
CA SER A 15 -13.39 15.38 -32.55
C SER A 15 -13.02 14.23 -31.62
N ARG A 16 -12.09 14.47 -30.70
CA ARG A 16 -11.86 13.57 -29.56
C ARG A 16 -13.11 13.60 -28.67
N PRO A 17 -13.60 12.45 -28.18
CA PRO A 17 -14.65 12.43 -27.17
C PRO A 17 -14.13 13.10 -25.88
N PRO A 18 -15.02 13.67 -25.06
CA PRO A 18 -14.62 14.29 -23.79
C PRO A 18 -13.96 13.25 -22.90
N LEU A 19 -12.74 13.55 -22.43
CA LEU A 19 -12.13 12.87 -21.29
C LEU A 19 -13.07 13.08 -20.11
N TYR A 20 -13.70 12.00 -19.65
CA TYR A 20 -14.32 11.98 -18.33
C TYR A 20 -13.20 12.04 -17.31
N THR A 21 -12.91 13.24 -16.82
CA THR A 21 -12.18 13.43 -15.57
C THR A 21 -13.10 12.97 -14.43
N ARG A 22 -13.02 11.68 -14.08
CA ARG A 22 -13.43 11.27 -12.74
C ARG A 22 -12.34 11.74 -11.79
N ARG A 23 -12.73 12.61 -10.86
CA ARG A 23 -11.90 13.03 -9.75
C ARG A 23 -11.57 11.77 -8.94
N CYS A 24 -10.29 11.40 -8.88
CA CYS A 24 -9.76 10.72 -7.70
C CYS A 24 -9.97 11.71 -6.56
N THR A 25 -11.12 11.62 -5.92
CA THR A 25 -11.35 12.40 -4.71
C THR A 25 -10.67 11.54 -3.67
N ALA A 26 -9.45 11.91 -3.27
CA ALA A 26 -8.95 11.54 -1.95
C ALA A 26 -10.01 12.05 -0.96
N ILE A 27 -10.96 11.19 -0.58
CA ILE A 27 -11.97 11.55 0.40
C ILE A 27 -11.24 11.55 1.73
N LEU A 28 -10.88 12.75 2.15
CA LEU A 28 -10.64 13.10 3.54
C LEU A 28 -11.75 12.51 4.41
N ALA A 29 -11.46 11.45 5.15
CA ALA A 29 -12.19 11.10 6.34
C ALA A 29 -11.84 12.13 7.44
N GLY A 30 -12.58 13.24 7.45
CA GLY A 30 -12.52 14.22 8.54
C GLY A 30 -13.10 13.62 9.82
N ALA A 31 -12.24 13.05 10.67
CA ALA A 31 -12.61 12.61 12.01
C ALA A 31 -12.80 13.83 12.93
N LEU A 32 -14.06 14.17 13.21
CA LEU A 32 -14.44 15.12 14.26
C LEU A 32 -14.34 14.40 15.62
N LEU A 33 -13.27 14.68 16.37
CA LEU A 33 -13.07 14.13 17.72
C LEU A 33 -14.08 14.75 18.70
N VAL A 34 -15.11 13.99 19.07
CA VAL A 34 -15.99 14.30 20.21
C VAL A 34 -15.41 13.63 21.44
N LEU A 35 -14.95 14.44 22.40
CA LEU A 35 -14.60 14.01 23.75
C LEU A 35 -15.87 13.54 24.48
N THR A 36 -16.03 12.23 24.66
CA THR A 36 -16.94 11.68 25.67
C THR A 36 -16.30 10.63 26.55
N ASN A 37 -16.66 10.73 27.82
CA ASN A 37 -16.12 10.06 28.99
C ASN A 37 -16.07 8.53 28.93
N ALA A 38 -15.09 8.01 29.66
CA ALA A 38 -14.87 6.61 29.99
C ALA A 38 -16.14 5.92 30.53
N GLY A 39 -16.52 4.86 29.84
CA GLY A 39 -17.35 3.77 30.34
C GLY A 39 -17.02 2.54 29.51
N CYS A 40 -16.65 1.42 30.15
CA CYS A 40 -16.35 0.18 29.45
C CYS A 40 -17.52 -0.23 28.53
N PRO A 41 -17.31 -0.51 27.24
CA PRO A 41 -18.37 -1.01 26.40
C PRO A 41 -18.78 -2.40 26.90
N GLN A 42 -20.08 -2.57 27.16
CA GLN A 42 -20.67 -3.90 27.25
C GLN A 42 -20.53 -4.55 25.88
N LEU A 43 -19.97 -5.76 25.83
CA LEU A 43 -19.96 -6.59 24.62
C LEU A 43 -21.40 -6.78 24.16
N SER A 44 -21.77 -6.12 23.07
CA SER A 44 -23.03 -6.38 22.38
C SER A 44 -23.04 -7.84 21.91
N PRO A 45 -24.19 -8.53 21.94
CA PRO A 45 -24.29 -9.88 21.40
C PRO A 45 -23.86 -9.87 19.93
N THR A 46 -22.99 -10.81 19.56
CA THR A 46 -22.53 -11.07 18.19
C THR A 46 -23.70 -11.03 17.24
N ALA A 47 -23.59 -10.24 16.17
CA ALA A 47 -24.56 -10.22 15.09
C ALA A 47 -24.80 -11.66 14.58
N PRO A 48 -26.02 -12.01 14.14
CA PRO A 48 -26.26 -13.29 13.51
C PRO A 48 -25.29 -13.48 12.34
N LEU A 49 -24.66 -14.66 12.27
CA LEU A 49 -23.76 -15.01 11.17
C LEU A 49 -24.45 -14.75 9.82
N PRO A 50 -23.72 -14.32 8.78
CA PRO A 50 -24.26 -14.16 7.43
C PRO A 50 -25.04 -15.41 7.00
N ALA A 51 -26.11 -15.20 6.23
CA ALA A 51 -26.88 -16.31 5.70
C ALA A 51 -25.99 -17.12 4.75
N ASP A 52 -25.93 -18.44 4.96
CA ASP A 52 -25.29 -19.45 4.10
C ASP A 52 -25.47 -19.06 2.61
N ASP A 53 -24.36 -18.78 1.92
CA ASP A 53 -24.27 -18.35 0.52
C ASP A 53 -24.79 -19.41 -0.48
N GLY A 54 -25.26 -20.55 0.03
CA GLY A 54 -25.86 -21.63 -0.76
C GLY A 54 -24.85 -22.68 -1.19
N ALA A 55 -23.67 -22.72 -0.57
CA ALA A 55 -22.64 -23.72 -0.78
C ALA A 55 -23.06 -25.14 -0.34
N ALA A 56 -23.70 -25.88 -1.24
CA ALA A 56 -23.89 -27.31 -1.05
C ALA A 56 -22.53 -28.03 -1.16
N ASN A 57 -22.11 -28.68 -0.07
CA ASN A 57 -20.99 -29.64 -0.09
C ASN A 57 -21.09 -30.52 -1.35
N GLY A 58 -20.07 -30.48 -2.21
CA GLY A 58 -20.00 -31.34 -3.39
C GLY A 58 -20.25 -32.79 -2.97
N GLN A 59 -21.32 -33.39 -3.50
CA GLN A 59 -21.79 -34.74 -3.16
C GLN A 59 -20.86 -35.88 -3.67
N GLY A 60 -19.57 -35.62 -3.87
CA GLY A 60 -18.62 -36.59 -4.42
C GLY A 60 -17.44 -36.78 -3.49
N ASN A 61 -17.41 -37.92 -2.80
CA ASN A 61 -16.32 -38.78 -2.27
C ASN A 61 -14.98 -38.19 -1.74
N ASP A 62 -14.73 -36.89 -1.86
CA ASP A 62 -13.56 -36.20 -1.31
C ASP A 62 -13.93 -35.70 0.09
N LEU A 63 -13.58 -36.53 1.06
CA LEU A 63 -13.71 -36.33 2.51
C LEU A 63 -13.58 -34.85 2.95
N GLY A 64 -14.70 -34.14 3.08
CA GLY A 64 -14.77 -32.84 3.77
C GLY A 64 -14.09 -31.67 3.06
N ARG A 65 -13.82 -31.76 1.75
CA ARG A 65 -13.30 -30.64 0.95
C ARG A 65 -14.46 -29.81 0.42
N ARG A 66 -14.58 -28.57 0.92
CA ARG A 66 -15.48 -27.55 0.38
C ARG A 66 -14.69 -26.74 -0.66
N THR A 67 -15.35 -26.28 -1.70
CA THR A 67 -14.80 -25.28 -2.63
C THR A 67 -15.45 -23.90 -2.43
N THR A 68 -16.50 -23.83 -1.62
CA THR A 68 -17.32 -22.65 -1.31
C THR A 68 -17.95 -22.82 0.09
N GLY A 69 -18.36 -21.71 0.72
CA GLY A 69 -19.35 -21.71 1.80
C GLY A 69 -18.91 -21.40 3.22
N GLU A 70 -19.78 -20.69 3.91
CA GLU A 70 -19.57 -20.16 5.27
C GLU A 70 -19.58 -21.19 6.41
N PRO A 71 -18.97 -20.87 7.57
CA PRO A 71 -18.14 -19.69 7.81
C PRO A 71 -16.71 -19.87 7.28
N ASN A 72 -16.11 -18.82 6.71
CA ASN A 72 -14.69 -18.79 6.31
C ASN A 72 -13.98 -17.44 6.53
N ASP A 73 -14.50 -16.64 7.46
CA ASP A 73 -13.99 -15.32 7.91
C ASP A 73 -12.57 -15.29 8.52
N THR A 74 -11.97 -16.46 8.81
CA THR A 74 -10.70 -16.52 9.55
C THR A 74 -9.77 -17.61 9.03
N PHE A 75 -8.46 -17.47 9.29
CA PHE A 75 -7.47 -18.52 8.99
C PHE A 75 -7.83 -19.90 9.59
N SER A 76 -8.50 -19.92 10.75
CA SER A 76 -8.92 -21.16 11.41
C SER A 76 -10.13 -21.83 10.75
N GLN A 77 -10.92 -21.06 10.00
CA GLN A 77 -12.10 -21.49 9.26
C GLN A 77 -11.82 -21.66 7.75
N ALA A 78 -10.61 -21.36 7.31
CA ALA A 78 -10.25 -21.29 5.91
C ALA A 78 -10.59 -22.57 5.12
N ILE A 79 -11.19 -22.39 3.94
CA ILE A 79 -11.60 -23.47 3.06
C ILE A 79 -10.38 -24.00 2.29
N THR A 80 -10.17 -25.32 2.28
CA THR A 80 -9.03 -25.91 1.55
C THR A 80 -9.29 -25.94 0.05
N VAL A 81 -8.42 -25.27 -0.71
CA VAL A 81 -8.49 -25.28 -2.17
C VAL A 81 -8.13 -26.65 -2.73
N VAL A 82 -8.89 -27.11 -3.72
CA VAL A 82 -8.62 -28.34 -4.46
C VAL A 82 -7.99 -27.99 -5.79
N TYR A 83 -6.78 -28.51 -6.03
CA TYR A 83 -6.06 -28.34 -7.28
C TYR A 83 -6.17 -29.60 -8.14
N ASP A 84 -6.17 -29.41 -9.46
CA ASP A 84 -5.95 -30.48 -10.41
C ASP A 84 -4.47 -30.93 -10.45
N GLY A 85 -4.16 -31.94 -11.27
CA GLY A 85 -2.78 -32.43 -11.43
C GLY A 85 -1.81 -31.43 -12.09
N GLY A 86 -2.32 -30.32 -12.64
CA GLY A 86 -1.55 -29.23 -13.21
C GLY A 86 -1.33 -28.06 -12.24
N GLY A 87 -1.85 -28.13 -11.02
CA GLY A 87 -1.76 -27.04 -10.04
C GLY A 87 -2.80 -25.94 -10.26
N ASN A 88 -3.88 -26.20 -11.02
CA ASN A 88 -4.96 -25.24 -11.23
C ASN A 88 -6.08 -25.47 -10.22
N GLY A 89 -6.59 -24.39 -9.63
CA GLY A 89 -7.74 -24.39 -8.73
C GLY A 89 -8.80 -23.41 -9.20
N GLN A 90 -10.06 -23.67 -8.85
CA GLN A 90 -11.16 -22.74 -9.08
C GLN A 90 -11.98 -22.59 -7.80
N ILE A 91 -12.34 -21.35 -7.50
CA ILE A 91 -13.14 -20.96 -6.34
C ILE A 91 -14.26 -20.05 -6.84
N THR A 92 -15.43 -20.15 -6.22
CA THR A 92 -16.56 -19.25 -6.47
C THR A 92 -17.15 -18.88 -5.13
N GLY A 93 -17.50 -17.62 -4.91
CA GLY A 93 -18.06 -17.18 -3.63
C GLY A 93 -18.77 -15.85 -3.75
N SER A 94 -19.13 -15.26 -2.61
CA SER A 94 -19.67 -13.92 -2.56
C SER A 94 -19.39 -13.24 -1.23
N ILE A 95 -18.96 -11.99 -1.30
CA ILE A 95 -18.88 -11.09 -0.16
C ILE A 95 -20.30 -10.60 0.14
N ALA A 96 -20.91 -11.11 1.22
CA ALA A 96 -22.30 -10.87 1.61
C ALA A 96 -22.48 -9.56 2.40
N THR A 97 -21.44 -9.11 3.09
CA THR A 97 -21.39 -7.81 3.79
C THR A 97 -20.05 -7.12 3.57
N THR A 98 -19.95 -5.82 3.83
CA THR A 98 -18.67 -5.10 3.67
C THR A 98 -17.59 -5.57 4.65
N ASP A 99 -17.98 -6.28 5.72
CA ASP A 99 -17.08 -6.80 6.75
C ASP A 99 -16.83 -8.32 6.57
N ASP A 100 -17.32 -8.89 5.47
CA ASP A 100 -17.18 -10.30 5.13
C ASP A 100 -15.82 -10.55 4.46
N VAL A 101 -15.12 -11.59 4.89
CA VAL A 101 -13.79 -11.96 4.41
C VAL A 101 -13.74 -13.44 4.10
N ASP A 102 -13.60 -13.80 2.84
CA ASP A 102 -13.51 -15.20 2.47
C ASP A 102 -12.06 -15.70 2.49
N VAL A 103 -11.71 -16.59 3.43
CA VAL A 103 -10.35 -17.13 3.56
C VAL A 103 -10.23 -18.56 3.01
N TYR A 104 -9.20 -18.78 2.21
CA TYR A 104 -8.88 -20.04 1.54
C TYR A 104 -7.47 -20.52 1.89
N ARG A 105 -7.37 -21.80 2.23
CA ARG A 105 -6.11 -22.48 2.53
C ARG A 105 -5.51 -23.06 1.25
N LEU A 106 -4.35 -22.55 0.86
CA LEU A 106 -3.64 -22.93 -0.37
C LEU A 106 -2.68 -24.12 -0.19
N GLY A 107 -2.26 -24.37 1.05
CA GLY A 107 -1.26 -25.41 1.36
C GLY A 107 0.18 -24.86 1.38
N PRO A 108 1.20 -25.75 1.39
CA PRO A 108 2.58 -25.34 1.50
C PRO A 108 3.10 -24.72 0.21
N PHE A 109 4.06 -23.81 0.33
CA PHE A 109 4.88 -23.30 -0.76
C PHE A 109 6.34 -23.28 -0.38
N THR A 110 7.19 -23.49 -1.38
CA THR A 110 8.63 -23.29 -1.26
C THR A 110 9.05 -22.03 -2.00
N ALA A 111 10.12 -21.39 -1.52
CA ALA A 111 10.71 -20.25 -2.19
C ALA A 111 11.03 -20.58 -3.66
N GLY A 112 10.57 -19.74 -4.57
CA GLY A 112 10.68 -19.91 -6.03
C GLY A 112 9.42 -20.47 -6.68
N ASP A 113 8.48 -21.04 -5.92
CA ASP A 113 7.14 -21.33 -6.42
C ASP A 113 6.47 -20.03 -6.92
N ARG A 114 5.61 -20.15 -7.93
CA ARG A 114 4.83 -19.04 -8.48
C ARG A 114 3.35 -19.29 -8.34
N ILE A 115 2.64 -18.27 -7.85
CA ILE A 115 1.18 -18.25 -7.79
C ILE A 115 0.64 -17.17 -8.72
N ILE A 116 -0.40 -17.52 -9.47
CA ILE A 116 -1.24 -16.58 -10.21
C ILE A 116 -2.65 -16.69 -9.65
N VAL A 117 -3.23 -15.55 -9.27
CA VAL A 117 -4.61 -15.40 -8.82
C VAL A 117 -5.29 -14.45 -9.79
N ASP A 118 -6.29 -14.95 -10.50
CA ASP A 118 -7.08 -14.17 -11.46
C ASP A 118 -8.52 -14.13 -10.96
N ILE A 119 -8.98 -12.94 -10.55
CA ILE A 119 -10.33 -12.72 -10.01
C ILE A 119 -11.22 -12.11 -11.09
N SER A 120 -12.49 -12.50 -11.08
CA SER A 120 -13.53 -11.90 -11.89
C SER A 120 -14.77 -11.68 -11.02
N THR A 121 -15.17 -10.43 -10.83
CA THR A 121 -16.44 -10.06 -10.17
C THR A 121 -17.61 -9.99 -11.16
N GLY A 122 -17.31 -10.02 -12.47
CA GLY A 122 -18.31 -10.09 -13.54
C GLY A 122 -19.27 -8.89 -13.54
N ASN A 123 -20.55 -9.13 -13.24
CA ASN A 123 -21.57 -8.07 -13.11
C ASN A 123 -22.09 -7.94 -11.67
N SER A 124 -21.39 -8.48 -10.68
CA SER A 124 -21.88 -8.50 -9.29
C SER A 124 -21.89 -7.13 -8.63
N GLY A 125 -21.03 -6.21 -9.10
CA GLY A 125 -20.85 -4.89 -8.50
C GLY A 125 -19.90 -4.89 -7.30
N LEU A 126 -19.26 -6.03 -7.00
CA LEU A 126 -18.15 -6.11 -6.06
C LEU A 126 -16.92 -5.42 -6.64
N ASP A 127 -16.34 -4.55 -5.83
CA ASP A 127 -15.00 -4.00 -5.91
C ASP A 127 -14.19 -4.78 -4.89
N ALA A 128 -13.43 -5.76 -5.37
CA ALA A 128 -12.80 -6.76 -4.53
C ALA A 128 -11.37 -6.33 -4.17
N ASP A 129 -10.90 -6.78 -3.02
CA ASP A 129 -9.50 -6.77 -2.67
C ASP A 129 -9.05 -8.20 -2.35
N VAL A 130 -7.84 -8.57 -2.75
CA VAL A 130 -7.27 -9.89 -2.48
C VAL A 130 -5.86 -9.82 -1.89
N ALA A 131 -5.67 -10.57 -0.82
CA ALA A 131 -4.40 -10.66 -0.13
C ALA A 131 -3.91 -12.11 0.02
N LEU A 132 -2.59 -12.29 -0.07
CA LEU A 132 -1.87 -13.52 0.19
C LEU A 132 -1.17 -13.41 1.53
N PHE A 133 -1.40 -14.38 2.41
CA PHE A 133 -0.77 -14.47 3.73
C PHE A 133 0.05 -15.75 3.88
N ASP A 134 1.14 -15.69 4.63
CA ASP A 134 1.91 -16.88 5.00
C ASP A 134 1.31 -17.64 6.20
N GLY A 135 2.01 -18.68 6.67
CA GLY A 135 1.52 -19.56 7.74
C GLY A 135 1.48 -18.89 9.11
N ASP A 136 2.20 -17.78 9.27
CA ASP A 136 2.22 -16.95 10.48
C ASP A 136 1.20 -15.80 10.40
N GLY A 137 0.45 -15.71 9.30
CA GLY A 137 -0.53 -14.65 9.05
C GLY A 137 0.09 -13.32 8.63
N ARG A 138 1.35 -13.32 8.15
CA ARG A 138 1.98 -12.10 7.61
C ARG A 138 1.52 -11.86 6.18
N LEU A 139 1.22 -10.61 5.86
CA LEU A 139 0.92 -10.19 4.49
C LEU A 139 2.14 -10.42 3.59
N VAL A 140 1.92 -11.07 2.45
CA VAL A 140 2.95 -11.38 1.45
C VAL A 140 2.74 -10.53 0.20
N TYR A 141 1.48 -10.35 -0.19
CA TYR A 141 1.09 -9.58 -1.36
C TYR A 141 -0.38 -9.18 -1.21
N GLU A 142 -0.75 -7.98 -1.63
CA GLU A 142 -2.13 -7.49 -1.71
C GLU A 142 -2.32 -6.77 -3.05
N ASN A 143 -3.54 -6.80 -3.58
CA ASN A 143 -3.93 -6.07 -4.78
C ASN A 143 -5.46 -5.94 -4.82
N ASP A 144 -5.96 -4.73 -5.04
CA ASP A 144 -7.36 -4.44 -5.32
C ASP A 144 -7.64 -4.28 -6.83
N ASP A 145 -6.73 -3.64 -7.57
CA ASP A 145 -6.88 -3.39 -9.00
C ASP A 145 -5.78 -4.04 -9.85
N ARG A 146 -6.16 -4.77 -10.91
CA ARG A 146 -5.18 -5.23 -11.92
C ARG A 146 -4.55 -4.08 -12.68
N ASN A 147 -5.36 -3.11 -13.11
CA ASN A 147 -4.89 -1.93 -13.84
C ASN A 147 -5.92 -0.80 -13.82
N ILE A 148 -5.73 0.16 -12.91
CA ILE A 148 -6.62 1.32 -12.77
C ILE A 148 -6.67 2.21 -14.02
N VAL A 149 -5.55 2.38 -14.73
CA VAL A 149 -5.45 3.22 -15.94
C VAL A 149 -6.31 2.67 -17.09
N LEU A 150 -6.42 1.35 -17.18
CA LEU A 150 -7.25 0.64 -18.16
C LEU A 150 -8.65 0.31 -17.62
N ASN A 151 -8.98 0.76 -16.40
CA ASN A 151 -10.23 0.45 -15.71
C ASN A 151 -10.47 -1.07 -15.60
N GLN A 152 -9.42 -1.83 -15.30
CA GLN A 152 -9.48 -3.25 -14.98
C GLN A 152 -9.43 -3.39 -13.45
N LEU A 153 -10.61 -3.29 -12.84
CA LEU A 153 -10.79 -3.20 -11.38
C LEU A 153 -10.96 -4.55 -10.69
N ASP A 154 -10.77 -5.65 -11.43
CA ASP A 154 -10.70 -6.96 -10.79
C ASP A 154 -9.26 -7.20 -10.33
N PRO A 155 -9.03 -7.67 -9.10
CA PRO A 155 -7.70 -7.97 -8.61
C PRO A 155 -6.93 -8.98 -9.45
N PHE A 156 -5.60 -8.86 -9.43
CA PHE A 156 -4.71 -9.85 -10.04
C PHE A 156 -3.38 -9.98 -9.29
N ILE A 157 -3.09 -11.19 -8.81
CA ILE A 157 -1.78 -11.51 -8.23
C ILE A 157 -1.00 -12.38 -9.21
N ASN A 158 0.26 -12.05 -9.41
CA ASN A 158 1.22 -12.89 -10.11
C ASN A 158 2.58 -12.80 -9.41
N HIS A 159 2.78 -13.68 -8.45
CA HIS A 159 3.81 -13.52 -7.43
C HIS A 159 4.72 -14.77 -7.33
N VAL A 160 6.01 -14.53 -7.11
CA VAL A 160 7.00 -15.59 -6.85
C VAL A 160 7.33 -15.58 -5.36
N ILE A 161 7.03 -16.69 -4.71
CA ILE A 161 7.22 -16.90 -3.28
C ILE A 161 8.69 -16.73 -2.90
N ARG A 162 8.96 -15.92 -1.87
CA ARG A 162 10.32 -15.55 -1.45
C ARG A 162 10.87 -16.37 -0.28
N HIS A 163 9.99 -17.02 0.48
CA HIS A 163 10.36 -17.86 1.62
C HIS A 163 9.49 -19.11 1.69
N ASP A 164 10.03 -20.16 2.32
CA ASP A 164 9.26 -21.37 2.56
C ASP A 164 8.19 -21.11 3.64
N SER A 165 7.02 -21.69 3.45
CA SER A 165 6.01 -21.80 4.50
C SER A 165 5.23 -23.10 4.33
N ASP A 166 4.96 -23.77 5.45
CA ASP A 166 4.11 -24.96 5.48
C ASP A 166 2.66 -24.64 5.09
N MET A 167 2.27 -23.35 5.16
CA MET A 167 0.95 -22.88 4.79
C MET A 167 0.95 -21.51 4.13
N TYR A 168 0.07 -21.33 3.16
CA TYR A 168 -0.35 -20.03 2.65
C TYR A 168 -1.88 -19.94 2.65
N TYR A 169 -2.37 -18.72 2.82
CA TYR A 169 -3.78 -18.37 2.75
C TYR A 169 -4.01 -17.31 1.67
N LEU A 170 -5.11 -17.44 0.94
CA LEU A 170 -5.67 -16.38 0.11
C LEU A 170 -6.88 -15.84 0.85
N ALA A 171 -6.99 -14.54 1.02
CA ALA A 171 -8.20 -13.90 1.51
C ALA A 171 -8.73 -12.96 0.42
N ILE A 172 -10.05 -12.89 0.28
CA ILE A 172 -10.74 -11.91 -0.55
C ILE A 172 -11.77 -11.18 0.31
N ALA A 173 -11.85 -9.87 0.14
CA ALA A 173 -12.77 -9.00 0.86
C ALA A 173 -13.35 -7.93 -0.07
N SER A 174 -14.20 -7.10 0.49
CA SER A 174 -14.59 -5.83 -0.11
C SER A 174 -13.41 -4.84 -0.08
N SER A 175 -13.13 -4.12 -1.17
CA SER A 175 -12.08 -3.09 -1.15
C SER A 175 -12.37 -2.04 -0.06
N PRO A 176 -11.42 -1.74 0.84
CA PRO A 176 -11.63 -0.79 1.92
C PRO A 176 -11.85 0.65 1.42
N LEU A 177 -11.41 0.96 0.19
CA LEU A 177 -11.55 2.29 -0.41
C LEU A 177 -12.93 2.51 -1.07
N ASN A 178 -13.57 1.44 -1.51
CA ASN A 178 -14.89 1.47 -2.13
C ASN A 178 -15.71 0.22 -1.76
N PRO A 179 -16.14 0.13 -0.48
CA PRO A 179 -16.72 -1.09 0.04
C PRO A 179 -18.06 -1.39 -0.63
N THR A 180 -18.11 -2.51 -1.33
CA THR A 180 -19.24 -3.06 -2.07
C THR A 180 -19.35 -4.57 -1.85
N ILE A 181 -20.48 -5.15 -2.22
CA ILE A 181 -20.78 -6.57 -1.99
C ILE A 181 -21.08 -7.24 -3.33
N GLY A 182 -20.86 -8.55 -3.42
CA GLY A 182 -21.18 -9.28 -4.64
C GLY A 182 -20.47 -10.61 -4.76
N ALA A 183 -20.81 -11.34 -5.83
CA ALA A 183 -20.19 -12.60 -6.20
C ALA A 183 -18.84 -12.40 -6.90
N TYR A 184 -18.00 -13.42 -6.82
CA TYR A 184 -16.71 -13.50 -7.51
C TYR A 184 -16.40 -14.94 -7.96
N ASP A 185 -15.55 -15.03 -8.97
CA ASP A 185 -14.90 -16.26 -9.42
C ASP A 185 -13.38 -16.06 -9.33
N ILE A 186 -12.65 -17.03 -8.76
CA ILE A 186 -11.17 -17.01 -8.70
C ILE A 186 -10.62 -18.20 -9.48
N VAL A 187 -9.67 -17.93 -10.38
CA VAL A 187 -8.83 -18.94 -11.02
C VAL A 187 -7.43 -18.87 -10.44
N LEU A 188 -6.98 -19.99 -9.90
CA LEU A 188 -5.65 -20.15 -9.30
C LEU A 188 -4.77 -20.99 -10.20
N THR A 189 -3.52 -20.57 -10.39
CA THR A 189 -2.47 -21.39 -11.03
C THR A 189 -1.22 -21.40 -10.15
N ILE A 190 -0.77 -22.57 -9.74
CA ILE A 190 0.47 -22.75 -9.00
C ILE A 190 1.50 -23.47 -9.88
N THR A 191 2.65 -22.84 -10.08
CA THR A 191 3.83 -23.48 -10.68
C THR A 191 4.85 -23.76 -9.58
N ARG A 192 5.20 -25.03 -9.39
CA ARG A 192 6.19 -25.44 -8.38
C ARG A 192 7.62 -25.29 -8.88
N GLY A 193 8.48 -24.83 -7.99
CA GLY A 193 9.87 -24.52 -8.24
C GLY A 193 10.07 -23.26 -9.09
N GLY A 194 11.30 -22.77 -9.09
CA GLY A 194 11.68 -21.57 -9.83
C GLY A 194 12.91 -20.92 -9.21
N THR A 195 13.31 -19.79 -9.76
CA THR A 195 14.34 -18.95 -9.15
C THR A 195 13.67 -17.92 -8.25
N VAL A 196 14.04 -17.90 -6.97
CA VAL A 196 13.71 -16.77 -6.09
C VAL A 196 14.41 -15.53 -6.65
N PRO A 197 13.68 -14.46 -7.02
CA PRO A 197 14.36 -13.25 -7.45
C PRO A 197 15.18 -12.70 -6.28
N PRO A 198 16.37 -12.14 -6.52
CA PRO A 198 17.22 -11.64 -5.45
C PRO A 198 16.51 -10.50 -4.71
N ALA A 199 16.90 -10.26 -3.46
CA ALA A 199 16.55 -9.03 -2.79
C ALA A 199 17.16 -7.85 -3.55
N ALA A 200 16.37 -6.80 -3.77
CA ALA A 200 16.83 -5.56 -4.36
C ALA A 200 17.19 -4.60 -3.23
N GLY A 201 18.43 -4.08 -3.24
CA GLY A 201 18.73 -2.89 -2.45
C GLY A 201 18.13 -1.66 -3.12
N GLN A 202 18.09 -0.54 -2.40
CA GLN A 202 17.55 0.70 -2.92
C GLN A 202 18.39 1.92 -2.53
N ILE A 203 18.44 2.89 -3.45
CA ILE A 203 19.01 4.22 -3.20
C ILE A 203 17.83 5.19 -3.05
N ILE A 204 17.80 5.90 -1.93
CA ILE A 204 16.84 6.96 -1.65
C ILE A 204 17.57 8.30 -1.75
N ALA A 205 17.05 9.21 -2.58
CA ALA A 205 17.48 10.60 -2.57
C ALA A 205 16.49 11.45 -1.78
N LEU A 206 16.96 12.08 -0.71
CA LEU A 206 16.24 13.14 -0.02
C LEU A 206 16.45 14.43 -0.80
N ASP A 207 15.39 14.90 -1.47
CA ASP A 207 15.43 16.13 -2.24
C ASP A 207 15.09 17.34 -1.37
N THR A 208 16.12 18.16 -1.11
CA THR A 208 16.01 19.39 -0.31
C THR A 208 15.88 20.65 -1.14
N ASP A 209 16.01 20.57 -2.46
CA ASP A 209 16.02 21.73 -3.34
C ASP A 209 14.60 22.17 -3.74
N GLY A 210 13.60 21.36 -3.41
CA GLY A 210 12.21 21.51 -3.84
C GLY A 210 11.98 20.96 -5.24
N GLY A 211 10.72 20.68 -5.56
CA GLY A 211 10.40 19.98 -6.81
C GLY A 211 8.93 19.61 -6.90
N SER A 212 8.64 18.72 -7.86
CA SER A 212 7.29 18.19 -8.05
C SER A 212 7.35 16.67 -8.20
N ALA A 213 6.37 15.97 -7.62
CA ALA A 213 6.12 14.56 -7.84
C ALA A 213 4.66 14.37 -8.25
N THR A 214 4.38 13.33 -9.03
CA THR A 214 2.99 12.91 -9.29
C THR A 214 2.70 11.71 -8.43
N ILE A 215 1.72 11.83 -7.54
CA ILE A 215 1.34 10.79 -6.59
C ILE A 215 -0.16 10.56 -6.75
N GLY A 216 -0.57 9.30 -6.97
CA GLY A 216 -2.00 8.99 -7.16
C GLY A 216 -2.64 9.72 -8.36
N GLY A 217 -1.82 10.09 -9.34
CA GLY A 217 -2.23 10.88 -10.51
C GLY A 217 -2.34 12.39 -10.29
N GLU A 218 -2.03 12.90 -9.10
CA GLU A 218 -2.00 14.33 -8.79
C GLU A 218 -0.56 14.84 -8.68
N THR A 219 -0.25 15.95 -9.36
CA THR A 219 1.09 16.58 -9.26
C THR A 219 1.12 17.53 -8.08
N GLU A 220 1.92 17.18 -7.08
CA GLU A 220 2.22 17.99 -5.90
C GLU A 220 3.54 18.73 -6.10
N THR A 221 3.66 19.92 -5.53
CA THR A 221 4.88 20.76 -5.65
C THR A 221 5.26 21.35 -4.31
N VAL A 222 6.52 21.19 -3.92
CA VAL A 222 7.07 21.68 -2.66
C VAL A 222 8.24 22.64 -2.92
N GLY A 223 8.40 23.60 -2.01
CA GLY A 223 9.58 24.47 -1.99
C GLY A 223 10.82 23.75 -1.43
N PRO A 224 11.98 24.42 -1.44
CA PRO A 224 13.18 23.92 -0.79
C PRO A 224 12.95 23.67 0.71
N PHE A 225 13.66 22.70 1.27
CA PHE A 225 13.59 22.41 2.70
C PHE A 225 14.31 23.48 3.51
N ASP A 226 13.56 24.22 4.34
CA ASP A 226 14.10 25.15 5.34
C ASP A 226 13.34 24.99 6.67
N THR A 227 14.07 24.77 7.77
CA THR A 227 13.44 24.64 9.09
C THR A 227 12.77 25.94 9.56
N GLY A 228 13.18 27.10 9.03
CA GLY A 228 12.54 28.38 9.27
C GLY A 228 11.09 28.44 8.77
N ASP A 229 10.74 27.71 7.71
CA ASP A 229 9.38 27.64 7.15
C ASP A 229 8.43 26.85 8.04
N ILE A 230 8.97 25.90 8.82
CA ILE A 230 8.21 25.17 9.86
C ILE A 230 7.87 26.11 11.02
N SER A 231 8.87 26.82 11.53
CA SER A 231 8.73 27.80 12.61
C SER A 231 9.95 28.70 12.71
N PRO A 232 9.79 30.01 13.03
CA PRO A 232 10.92 30.88 13.35
C PRO A 232 11.80 30.37 14.50
N ALA A 233 11.27 29.52 15.37
CA ALA A 233 12.04 28.91 16.47
C ALA A 233 13.12 27.93 15.98
N TYR A 234 13.03 27.47 14.72
CA TYR A 234 13.96 26.52 14.12
C TYR A 234 14.84 27.17 13.04
N GLU A 235 14.82 28.49 12.89
CA GLU A 235 15.65 29.20 11.90
C GLU A 235 17.13 28.88 12.10
N GLY A 236 17.82 28.52 11.00
CA GLY A 236 19.24 28.16 11.02
C GLY A 236 19.57 26.74 11.47
N MET A 237 18.57 25.89 11.72
CA MET A 237 18.77 24.49 12.13
C MET A 237 18.77 23.49 10.96
N THR A 238 18.54 23.92 9.72
CA THR A 238 18.31 23.06 8.54
C THR A 238 19.37 21.96 8.39
N ALA A 239 20.65 22.28 8.48
CA ALA A 239 21.73 21.29 8.31
C ALA A 239 21.74 20.23 9.42
N GLU A 240 21.58 20.64 10.69
CA GLU A 240 21.57 19.72 11.84
C GLU A 240 20.34 18.79 11.81
N VAL A 241 19.17 19.35 11.46
CA VAL A 241 17.94 18.58 11.29
C VAL A 241 18.08 17.57 10.15
N LEU A 242 18.67 17.98 9.02
CA LEU A 242 18.88 17.10 7.86
C LEU A 242 19.84 15.95 8.15
N ASP A 243 20.93 16.20 8.86
CA ASP A 243 21.85 15.14 9.29
C ASP A 243 21.14 14.13 10.20
N GLN A 244 20.27 14.61 11.10
CA GLN A 244 19.49 13.74 11.96
C GLN A 244 18.38 12.96 11.22
N ILE A 245 17.74 13.56 10.20
CA ILE A 245 16.79 12.85 9.32
C ILE A 245 17.50 11.64 8.69
N VAL A 246 18.68 11.86 8.10
CA VAL A 246 19.46 10.79 7.47
C VAL A 246 19.85 9.73 8.49
N ALA A 247 20.33 10.13 9.67
CA ALA A 247 20.71 9.18 10.72
C ALA A 247 19.53 8.30 11.15
N THR A 248 18.35 8.90 11.33
CA THR A 248 17.11 8.20 11.73
C THR A 248 16.67 7.20 10.66
N VAL A 249 16.68 7.59 9.37
CA VAL A 249 16.33 6.67 8.28
C VAL A 249 17.33 5.50 8.20
N LEU A 250 18.62 5.76 8.32
CA LEU A 250 19.64 4.71 8.30
C LEU A 250 19.53 3.77 9.50
N GLU A 251 19.16 4.29 10.68
CA GLU A 251 18.92 3.49 11.88
C GLU A 251 17.71 2.56 11.71
N ASN A 252 16.56 3.08 11.24
CA ASN A 252 15.35 2.29 11.04
C ASN A 252 15.52 1.17 10.00
N TYR A 253 16.43 1.37 9.03
CA TYR A 253 16.74 0.39 7.98
C TYR A 253 18.08 -0.33 8.18
N ASP A 254 18.65 -0.31 9.39
CA ASP A 254 19.90 -1.02 9.66
C ASP A 254 19.77 -2.52 9.34
N GLY A 255 20.82 -3.08 8.74
CA GLY A 255 20.82 -4.46 8.24
C GLY A 255 20.12 -4.68 6.90
N LEU A 256 19.45 -3.67 6.33
CA LEU A 256 18.89 -3.70 4.98
C LEU A 256 19.85 -3.03 3.98
N ALA A 257 19.70 -3.37 2.71
CA ALA A 257 20.53 -2.83 1.62
C ALA A 257 20.01 -1.45 1.15
N LEU A 258 19.87 -0.50 2.08
CA LEU A 258 19.42 0.86 1.82
C LEU A 258 20.59 1.84 1.79
N GLN A 259 20.63 2.72 0.80
CA GLN A 259 21.52 3.87 0.75
C GLN A 259 20.70 5.15 0.76
N VAL A 260 21.08 6.13 1.58
CA VAL A 260 20.44 7.46 1.62
C VAL A 260 21.42 8.51 1.12
N LEU A 261 20.99 9.29 0.13
CA LEU A 261 21.69 10.43 -0.45
C LEU A 261 20.88 11.70 -0.20
N VAL A 262 21.54 12.86 -0.16
CA VAL A 262 20.87 14.17 -0.05
C VAL A 262 21.28 15.02 -1.25
N THR A 263 20.31 15.54 -2.00
CA THR A 263 20.55 16.22 -3.29
C THR A 263 21.50 17.41 -3.20
N SER A 264 21.46 18.16 -2.10
CA SER A 264 22.31 19.33 -1.87
C SER A 264 23.77 19.01 -1.54
N ARG A 265 24.11 17.76 -1.17
CA ARG A 265 25.47 17.38 -0.73
C ARG A 265 26.07 16.21 -1.52
N ASP A 266 25.24 15.33 -2.06
CA ASP A 266 25.63 14.08 -2.68
C ASP A 266 25.30 14.06 -4.18
N PRO A 267 26.17 13.49 -5.04
CA PRO A 267 25.81 13.27 -6.43
C PRO A 267 24.77 12.16 -6.53
N VAL A 268 23.57 12.49 -7.00
CA VAL A 268 22.50 11.51 -7.23
C VAL A 268 22.66 10.86 -8.61
N PRO A 269 22.69 9.52 -8.70
CA PRO A 269 22.67 8.82 -9.99
C PRO A 269 21.47 9.24 -10.84
N GLY A 270 21.71 9.53 -12.11
CA GLY A 270 20.62 9.81 -13.06
C GLY A 270 19.96 8.54 -13.58
N GLY A 271 18.78 8.71 -14.18
CA GLY A 271 18.00 7.59 -14.71
C GLY A 271 17.10 6.97 -13.65
N CYS A 272 16.55 5.81 -13.97
CA CYS A 272 15.53 5.15 -13.17
C CYS A 272 16.20 4.17 -12.19
N THR A 273 16.87 4.70 -11.16
CA THR A 273 17.68 3.92 -10.20
C THR A 273 17.64 4.44 -8.76
N VAL A 274 16.83 5.47 -8.49
CA VAL A 274 16.78 6.18 -7.21
C VAL A 274 15.33 6.60 -6.96
N SER A 275 14.77 6.19 -5.82
CA SER A 275 13.49 6.74 -5.36
C SER A 275 13.74 8.08 -4.70
N THR A 276 12.84 9.04 -4.90
CA THR A 276 13.03 10.41 -4.41
C THR A 276 12.02 10.74 -3.32
N VAL A 277 12.50 11.23 -2.18
CA VAL A 277 11.65 11.78 -1.12
C VAL A 277 11.84 13.28 -1.10
N LEU A 278 10.83 14.04 -1.52
CA LEU A 278 10.87 15.50 -1.50
C LEU A 278 10.57 16.00 -0.08
N LEU A 279 11.40 16.90 0.42
CA LEU A 279 11.22 17.51 1.74
C LEU A 279 10.77 18.96 1.58
N GLY A 280 9.54 19.28 2.00
CA GLY A 280 9.04 20.65 1.97
C GLY A 280 7.53 20.76 1.94
N GLY A 281 7.03 21.99 1.96
CA GLY A 281 5.61 22.28 1.79
C GLY A 281 4.73 21.87 2.98
N THR A 282 3.42 21.97 2.76
CA THR A 282 2.39 21.74 3.77
C THR A 282 1.25 20.90 3.18
N SER A 283 0.56 20.15 4.04
CA SER A 283 -0.63 19.38 3.67
C SER A 283 -1.72 19.61 4.71
N ASN A 284 -2.99 19.53 4.31
CA ASN A 284 -4.09 19.67 5.26
C ASN A 284 -4.45 18.35 5.95
N SER A 285 -3.92 17.22 5.48
CA SER A 285 -4.38 15.88 5.85
C SER A 285 -3.28 14.92 6.28
N ALA A 286 -2.03 15.10 5.84
CA ALA A 286 -0.97 14.11 6.08
C ALA A 286 0.39 14.77 6.40
N TYR A 287 1.29 13.99 7.01
CA TYR A 287 2.70 14.37 7.20
C TYR A 287 3.58 13.93 6.04
N GLY A 288 3.21 12.86 5.34
CA GLY A 288 3.82 12.42 4.11
C GLY A 288 2.82 11.76 3.18
N LEU A 289 3.27 11.46 1.97
CA LEU A 289 2.50 10.83 0.91
C LEU A 289 3.46 10.14 -0.07
N ALA A 290 3.25 8.86 -0.34
CA ALA A 290 4.00 8.07 -1.33
C ALA A 290 3.12 7.74 -2.54
N ASP A 291 3.73 7.56 -3.73
CA ASP A 291 2.99 7.31 -4.98
C ASP A 291 2.13 6.04 -4.92
N GLN A 292 2.77 4.93 -4.61
CA GLN A 292 2.14 3.62 -4.43
C GLN A 292 2.97 2.78 -3.47
N ILE A 293 2.36 1.71 -2.96
CA ILE A 293 3.12 0.63 -2.34
C ILE A 293 3.80 -0.12 -3.48
N ASP A 294 5.12 -0.30 -3.40
CA ASP A 294 5.91 -1.00 -4.42
C ASP A 294 6.43 -2.35 -3.91
N PRO A 295 5.61 -3.42 -3.97
CA PRO A 295 5.99 -4.75 -3.51
C PRO A 295 7.32 -5.21 -4.09
N TYR A 296 8.31 -5.36 -3.22
CA TYR A 296 9.67 -5.80 -3.55
C TYR A 296 10.50 -4.80 -4.37
N ASN A 297 10.21 -3.50 -4.30
CA ASN A 297 10.99 -2.44 -4.94
C ASN A 297 11.14 -2.69 -6.47
N GLN A 298 10.02 -2.87 -7.17
CA GLN A 298 9.97 -3.11 -8.61
C GLN A 298 10.17 -1.85 -9.44
N ASP A 299 9.76 -0.68 -8.92
CA ASP A 299 9.98 0.62 -9.54
C ASP A 299 10.94 1.46 -8.68
N PRO A 300 12.25 1.43 -9.00
CA PRO A 300 13.25 2.13 -8.21
C PRO A 300 13.22 3.65 -8.42
N CYS A 301 12.15 4.21 -8.99
CA CYS A 301 12.03 5.60 -9.44
C CYS A 301 10.80 6.28 -8.86
N ASP A 302 10.10 5.58 -7.98
CA ASP A 302 8.94 6.08 -7.27
C ASP A 302 9.33 7.26 -6.38
N ALA A 303 8.32 8.04 -6.04
CA ALA A 303 8.51 9.25 -5.27
C ALA A 303 7.57 9.30 -4.06
N ALA A 304 8.04 10.00 -3.04
CA ALA A 304 7.23 10.41 -1.90
C ALA A 304 7.49 11.88 -1.57
N ILE A 305 6.60 12.46 -0.78
CA ILE A 305 6.71 13.81 -0.25
C ILE A 305 6.56 13.72 1.27
N VAL A 306 7.42 14.42 2.00
CA VAL A 306 7.23 14.70 3.42
C VAL A 306 6.98 16.19 3.61
N TYR A 307 5.78 16.53 4.08
CA TYR A 307 5.30 17.90 4.27
C TYR A 307 5.88 18.52 5.54
N THR A 308 7.14 18.95 5.48
CA THR A 308 7.91 19.37 6.66
C THR A 308 7.31 20.56 7.41
N GLU A 309 6.56 21.44 6.74
CA GLU A 309 5.88 22.56 7.43
C GLU A 309 4.78 22.09 8.40
N MET A 310 4.41 20.81 8.40
CA MET A 310 3.46 20.23 9.35
C MET A 310 4.03 20.05 10.76
N PHE A 311 5.36 20.05 10.92
CA PHE A 311 6.06 19.75 12.17
C PHE A 311 6.14 20.94 13.14
N LYS A 312 5.05 21.71 13.24
CA LYS A 312 4.98 22.95 14.03
C LYS A 312 4.97 22.68 15.54
N PRO A 313 5.58 23.54 16.38
CA PRO A 313 5.63 23.36 17.82
C PRO A 313 4.28 23.04 18.50
N PHE A 314 3.18 23.63 18.04
CA PHE A 314 1.86 23.38 18.64
C PHE A 314 1.35 21.94 18.43
N ARG A 315 1.81 21.21 17.40
CA ARG A 315 1.46 19.80 17.18
C ARG A 315 2.13 18.88 18.21
N PHE A 316 3.30 19.29 18.70
CA PHE A 316 4.08 18.56 19.72
C PHE A 316 3.89 19.12 21.14
N GLY A 317 3.11 20.20 21.30
CA GLY A 317 2.92 20.90 22.57
C GLY A 317 4.14 21.70 23.05
N ARG A 318 5.25 21.73 22.29
CA ARG A 318 6.48 22.46 22.57
C ARG A 318 7.33 22.61 21.32
N SER A 319 8.31 23.51 21.36
CA SER A 319 9.39 23.47 20.40
C SER A 319 10.26 22.24 20.63
N LEU A 320 10.63 21.58 19.55
CA LEU A 320 11.57 20.47 19.53
C LEU A 320 13.00 21.00 19.46
N THR A 321 13.96 20.22 19.94
CA THR A 321 15.36 20.42 19.59
C THR A 321 15.61 20.05 18.12
N ALA A 322 16.74 20.45 17.55
CA ALA A 322 17.09 20.05 16.17
C ALA A 322 17.12 18.52 16.01
N ALA A 323 17.70 17.81 16.98
CA ALA A 323 17.69 16.35 17.01
C ALA A 323 16.27 15.77 17.05
N GLU A 324 15.40 16.23 17.97
CA GLU A 324 14.02 15.74 18.04
C GLU A 324 13.20 16.04 16.79
N LEU A 325 13.38 17.23 16.19
CA LEU A 325 12.73 17.59 14.94
C LEU A 325 13.21 16.70 13.79
N GLY A 326 14.52 16.46 13.71
CA GLY A 326 15.12 15.57 12.71
C GLY A 326 14.69 14.11 12.88
N THR A 327 14.56 13.61 14.11
CA THR A 327 14.00 12.28 14.38
C THR A 327 12.55 12.20 13.94
N ALA A 328 11.72 13.20 14.30
CA ALA A 328 10.31 13.19 13.92
C ALA A 328 10.12 13.18 12.39
N ILE A 329 10.86 14.04 11.67
CA ILE A 329 10.80 14.06 10.20
C ILE A 329 11.41 12.78 9.63
N GLY A 330 12.54 12.30 10.17
CA GLY A 330 13.22 11.09 9.72
C GLY A 330 12.38 9.83 9.85
N ASN A 331 11.58 9.72 10.90
CA ASN A 331 10.62 8.64 11.08
C ASN A 331 9.49 8.67 10.02
N VAL A 332 8.97 9.85 9.70
CA VAL A 332 8.00 9.98 8.58
C VAL A 332 8.66 9.68 7.24
N VAL A 333 9.90 10.14 6.98
CA VAL A 333 10.65 9.77 5.78
C VAL A 333 10.81 8.25 5.69
N ALA A 334 11.19 7.60 6.80
CA ALA A 334 11.37 6.16 6.86
C ALA A 334 10.06 5.39 6.61
N HIS A 335 8.93 5.91 7.10
CA HIS A 335 7.59 5.41 6.81
C HIS A 335 7.25 5.50 5.31
N GLU A 336 7.44 6.68 4.70
CA GLU A 336 7.17 6.86 3.26
C GLU A 336 8.08 5.96 2.41
N VAL A 337 9.36 5.84 2.77
CA VAL A 337 10.29 4.88 2.14
C VAL A 337 9.79 3.44 2.30
N GLY A 338 9.08 3.13 3.38
CA GLY A 338 8.48 1.81 3.59
C GLY A 338 7.49 1.46 2.49
N HIS A 339 6.63 2.40 2.09
CA HIS A 339 5.73 2.21 0.94
C HIS A 339 6.49 1.99 -0.36
N LEU A 340 7.52 2.80 -0.63
CA LEU A 340 8.38 2.65 -1.82
C LEU A 340 9.15 1.31 -1.85
N LEU A 341 9.18 0.58 -0.74
CA LEU A 341 9.80 -0.74 -0.63
C LEU A 341 8.76 -1.87 -0.45
N GLY A 342 7.48 -1.54 -0.51
CA GLY A 342 6.38 -2.51 -0.53
C GLY A 342 5.73 -2.80 0.82
N LEU A 343 5.91 -1.92 1.81
CA LEU A 343 5.31 -2.08 3.13
C LEU A 343 3.94 -1.42 3.22
N ASN A 344 3.05 -2.09 3.93
CA ASN A 344 1.67 -1.69 4.18
C ASN A 344 1.51 -1.09 5.57
N HIS A 345 0.47 -0.28 5.74
CA HIS A 345 0.13 0.29 7.04
C HIS A 345 -0.25 -0.77 8.07
N VAL A 346 0.09 -0.51 9.32
CA VAL A 346 -0.26 -1.34 10.48
C VAL A 346 -0.87 -0.50 11.60
N SER A 347 -1.46 -1.18 12.59
CA SER A 347 -2.13 -0.55 13.74
C SER A 347 -1.33 -0.72 15.02
N ASN A 348 -0.11 -0.18 15.07
CA ASN A 348 0.77 -0.30 16.24
C ASN A 348 1.75 0.86 16.32
N ILE A 349 1.56 1.77 17.27
CA ILE A 349 2.36 3.00 17.46
C ILE A 349 3.88 2.82 17.63
N HIS A 350 4.37 1.60 17.82
CA HIS A 350 5.79 1.26 17.90
C HIS A 350 6.36 0.72 16.58
N ASP A 351 5.50 0.41 15.63
CA ASP A 351 5.88 -0.02 14.30
C ASP A 351 6.18 1.20 13.41
N LEU A 352 7.11 1.05 12.49
CA LEU A 352 7.42 2.09 11.51
C LEU A 352 6.21 2.41 10.62
N MET A 353 5.44 1.39 10.25
CA MET A 353 4.31 1.55 9.33
C MET A 353 2.99 1.93 10.03
N ASP A 354 3.06 2.43 11.27
CA ASP A 354 1.87 2.84 12.02
C ASP A 354 1.16 4.06 11.42
N THR A 355 -0.17 4.03 11.48
CA THR A 355 -1.03 5.18 11.16
C THR A 355 -1.93 5.62 12.31
N THR A 356 -1.88 4.94 13.45
CA THR A 356 -2.80 5.16 14.58
C THR A 356 -2.28 6.18 15.59
N GLY A 357 -0.99 6.50 15.51
CA GLY A 357 -0.29 7.44 16.37
C GLY A 357 -0.67 8.90 16.18
N SER A 358 0.04 9.76 16.92
CA SER A 358 -0.12 11.22 16.84
C SER A 358 1.24 11.85 16.59
N ALA A 359 1.33 13.17 16.40
CA ALA A 359 2.64 13.81 16.19
C ALA A 359 3.69 13.44 17.25
N GLY A 360 3.27 13.21 18.50
CA GLY A 360 4.19 12.79 19.57
C GLY A 360 4.79 11.39 19.39
N THR A 361 4.16 10.50 18.63
CA THR A 361 4.69 9.14 18.39
C THR A 361 5.87 9.15 17.43
N PHE A 362 6.01 10.18 16.58
CA PHE A 362 7.20 10.34 15.73
C PHE A 362 8.50 10.56 16.51
N LEU A 363 8.43 10.85 17.82
CA LEU A 363 9.59 10.96 18.69
C LEU A 363 9.95 9.64 19.39
N LEU A 364 9.14 8.61 19.20
CA LEU A 364 9.42 7.28 19.71
C LEU A 364 10.40 6.56 18.80
N ASP A 365 11.04 5.55 19.37
CA ASP A 365 11.75 4.55 18.60
C ASP A 365 10.72 3.73 17.81
N GLN A 366 10.92 3.63 16.50
CA GLN A 366 10.02 2.92 15.58
C GLN A 366 10.82 1.83 14.88
N GLU A 367 10.35 0.59 14.99
CA GLU A 367 11.05 -0.58 14.47
C GLU A 367 10.15 -1.36 13.51
N PHE A 368 10.76 -2.15 12.62
CA PHE A 368 10.02 -3.18 11.89
C PHE A 368 9.66 -4.33 12.82
N ILE A 369 8.38 -4.45 13.15
CA ILE A 369 7.85 -5.51 13.99
C ILE A 369 6.67 -6.22 13.32
N THR A 370 6.29 -7.38 13.84
CA THR A 370 5.06 -8.04 13.35
C THR A 370 3.87 -7.38 14.06
N SER A 371 3.03 -6.71 13.28
CA SER A 371 1.87 -5.96 13.76
C SER A 371 0.60 -6.36 13.01
N MET A 372 -0.56 -6.00 13.57
CA MET A 372 -1.83 -6.12 12.87
C MET A 372 -1.87 -5.12 11.71
N LEU A 373 -2.35 -5.56 10.55
CA LEU A 373 -2.66 -4.64 9.44
C LEU A 373 -3.64 -3.56 9.90
N HIS A 374 -3.55 -2.40 9.28
CA HIS A 374 -4.55 -1.35 9.47
C HIS A 374 -5.81 -1.68 8.66
N ASP A 375 -7.00 -1.39 9.20
CA ASP A 375 -8.30 -1.70 8.57
C ASP A 375 -8.53 -1.01 7.21
N SER A 376 -7.63 -0.11 6.81
CA SER A 376 -7.63 0.49 5.47
C SER A 376 -6.89 -0.32 4.41
N ILE A 377 -6.21 -1.41 4.81
CA ILE A 377 -5.42 -2.24 3.90
C ILE A 377 -6.23 -3.45 3.46
N PHE A 378 -6.82 -4.20 4.40
CA PHE A 378 -7.57 -5.42 4.11
C PHE A 378 -8.54 -5.77 5.24
#